data_AF-A0A7J3B942-F1
#
_entry.id   AF-A0A7J3B942-F1
#
_cell.length_a   1.000
_cell.length_b   1.000
_cell.length_c   1.000
_cell.angle_alpha   90.00
_cell.angle_beta   90.00
_cell.angle_gamma   90.00
#
_symmetry.space_group_name_H-M   'P 1'
#
loop_
_entity.id
_entity.type
_entity.pdbx_description
1 polymer ?
#
loop_
_entity_poly.entity_id
_entity_poly.type
_entity_poly.pdbx_seq_one_letter_code
_entity_poly.pdbx_strand_id
1 'polypeptide(L)' 'MAEALYLADSYLKECDATVIAVKEERHVVLDRTIFYPRGGGQPCDTGKIARGTDEFNVVSVVK' A
#
# COMPACT_ATOMS: atom_id res chain seq x y z
N MET A 1 -8.83 8.60 6.29
CA MET A 1 -7.37 8.45 6.54
C MET A 1 -7.08 6.97 6.44
N ALA A 2 -6.03 6.54 5.74
CA ALA A 2 -5.74 5.11 5.60
C ALA A 2 -5.29 4.51 6.94
N GLU A 3 -5.79 3.33 7.29
CA GLU A 3 -5.33 2.55 8.44
C GLU A 3 -3.97 1.90 8.14
N ALA A 4 -2.97 2.20 8.98
CA ALA A 4 -1.60 1.71 8.82
C ALA A 4 -1.39 0.39 9.56
N LEU A 5 -1.70 -0.74 8.92
CA LEU A 5 -1.64 -2.08 9.53
C LEU A 5 -0.21 -2.47 9.96
N TYR A 6 0.81 -1.97 9.26
CA TYR A 6 2.22 -2.19 9.60
C TYR A 6 2.64 -1.65 10.97
N LEU A 7 1.85 -0.74 11.57
CA LEU A 7 2.09 -0.27 12.94
C LEU A 7 1.57 -1.24 14.00
N ALA A 8 0.57 -2.04 13.67
CA ALA A 8 -0.02 -3.03 14.57
C ALA A 8 0.75 -4.36 14.51
N ASP A 9 1.15 -4.78 13.30
CA ASP A 9 1.96 -5.98 13.07
C ASP A 9 2.94 -5.74 11.92
N SER A 10 4.22 -5.59 12.23
CA SER A 10 5.28 -5.35 11.26
C SER A 10 5.66 -6.60 10.45
N TYR A 11 5.15 -7.78 10.82
CA TYR A 11 5.39 -9.04 10.11
C TYR A 11 4.25 -9.41 9.15
N LEU A 12 3.13 -8.66 9.17
CA LEU A 12 2.00 -8.88 8.28
C LEU A 12 2.39 -8.55 6.83
N LYS A 13 2.32 -9.54 5.94
CA LYS A 13 2.76 -9.42 4.54
C LYS A 13 1.63 -9.37 3.52
N GLU A 14 0.39 -9.62 3.94
CA GLU A 14 -0.78 -9.64 3.07
C GLU A 14 -1.98 -9.05 3.82
N CYS A 15 -2.82 -8.29 3.11
CA CYS A 15 -4.09 -7.79 3.64
C CYS A 15 -5.08 -7.51 2.50
N ASP A 16 -6.37 -7.64 2.79
CA ASP A 16 -7.42 -7.10 1.93
C ASP A 16 -7.59 -5.59 2.18
N ALA A 17 -7.81 -4.84 1.11
CA ALA A 17 -8.02 -3.40 1.15
C ALA A 17 -8.97 -2.95 0.04
N THR A 18 -9.62 -1.81 0.25
CA THR A 18 -10.49 -1.17 -0.74
C THR A 18 -9.80 0.05 -1.32
N VAL A 19 -9.79 0.17 -2.65
CA VAL A 19 -9.36 1.39 -3.34
C VAL A 19 -10.44 2.46 -3.14
N ILE A 20 -10.10 3.54 -2.43
CA ILE A 20 -11.03 4.65 -2.13
C ILE A 20 -10.84 5.85 -3.06
N ALA A 21 -9.70 5.96 -3.74
CA ALA A 21 -9.46 6.96 -4.77
C ALA A 21 -8.35 6.53 -5.74
N VAL A 22 -8.38 7.09 -6.94
CA VAL A 22 -7.28 7.02 -7.91
C VAL A 22 -6.82 8.45 -8.18
N LYS A 23 -5.51 8.68 -8.11
CA LYS A 23 -4.88 9.98 -8.33
C LYS A 23 -3.88 9.89 -9.47
N GLU A 24 -3.91 10.89 -10.35
CA GLU A 24 -2.92 11.08 -11.43
C GLU A 24 -2.73 9.82 -12.29
N GLU A 25 -3.79 9.00 -12.41
CA GLU A 25 -3.85 7.73 -13.16
C GLU A 25 -2.81 6.66 -12.78
N ARG A 26 -1.97 6.92 -11.77
CA ARG A 26 -0.85 6.04 -11.36
C ARG A 26 -0.80 5.72 -9.88
N HIS A 27 -1.51 6.48 -9.06
CA HIS A 27 -1.54 6.28 -7.61
C HIS A 27 -2.93 5.84 -7.17
N VAL A 28 -2.98 4.81 -6.32
CA VAL A 28 -4.22 4.39 -5.65
C VAL A 28 -4.14 4.79 -4.18
N VAL A 29 -5.28 5.19 -3.63
CA VAL A 29 -5.44 5.43 -2.19
C VAL A 29 -6.27 4.28 -1.64
N LEU A 30 -5.76 3.63 -0.59
CA LEU A 30 -6.41 2.51 0.07
C LEU A 30 -7.06 2.95 1.40
N ASP A 31 -8.10 2.24 1.84
CA ASP A 31 -8.68 2.41 3.18
C ASP A 31 -7.73 1.93 4.28
N ARG A 32 -6.91 0.91 4.00
CA ARG A 32 -5.88 0.36 4.88
C ARG A 32 -4.71 -0.20 4.07
N THR A 33 -3.54 -0.35 4.68
CA THR A 33 -2.35 -0.85 3.99
C THR A 33 -1.31 -1.47 4.94
N ILE A 34 -0.63 -2.51 4.46
CA ILE A 34 0.61 -3.05 5.04
C ILE A 34 1.86 -2.37 4.49
N PHE A 35 1.77 -1.62 3.39
CA PHE A 35 2.92 -0.98 2.77
C PHE A 35 3.36 0.25 3.55
N TYR A 36 4.61 0.24 4.02
CA TYR A 36 5.22 1.39 4.65
C TYR A 36 5.57 2.49 3.61
N PRO A 37 5.11 3.74 3.79
CA PRO A 37 5.47 4.85 2.92
C PRO A 37 6.91 5.30 3.17
N ARG A 38 7.57 5.85 2.15
CA ARG A 38 8.92 6.42 2.32
C ARG A 38 8.90 7.50 3.41
N GLY A 39 9.82 7.43 4.37
CA GLY A 39 9.87 8.39 5.48
C GLY A 39 11.03 8.15 6.45
N GLY A 40 11.54 9.21 7.09
CA GLY A 40 12.56 9.10 8.14
C GLY A 40 13.92 8.56 7.67
N GLY A 41 14.23 8.69 6.37
CA GLY A 41 15.43 8.08 5.76
C GLY A 41 15.25 6.62 5.34
N GLN A 42 14.13 5.99 5.69
CA GLN A 42 13.81 4.62 5.30
C GLN A 42 13.18 4.58 3.89
N PRO A 43 13.60 3.64 3.02
CA PRO A 43 12.91 3.35 1.76
C PRO A 43 11.45 2.93 2.00
N CYS A 44 10.60 3.13 1.00
CA CYS A 44 9.26 2.56 1.04
C CYS A 44 9.29 1.04 0.80
N ASP A 45 8.21 0.38 1.19
CA ASP A 45 7.98 -1.00 0.80
C ASP A 45 7.66 -1.10 -0.70
N THR A 46 7.95 -2.27 -1.25
CA THR A 46 7.55 -2.68 -2.60
C THR A 46 6.82 -4.01 -2.52
N GLY A 47 6.00 -4.30 -3.53
CA GLY A 47 5.23 -5.53 -3.56
C GLY A 47 4.18 -5.51 -4.65
N LYS A 48 3.01 -6.10 -4.36
CA LYS A 48 1.97 -6.34 -5.37
C LYS A 48 0.59 -6.07 -4.79
N ILE A 49 -0.31 -5.58 -5.63
CA ILE A 49 -1.75 -5.55 -5.40
C ILE A 49 -2.38 -6.50 -6.40
N ALA A 50 -3.19 -7.45 -5.93
CA ALA A 50 -3.92 -8.38 -6.78
C ALA A 50 -5.41 -8.04 -6.78
N ARG A 51 -6.07 -8.13 -7.94
CA ARG A 51 -7.53 -8.00 -8.09
C ARG A 51 -8.04 -9.03 -9.09
N GLY A 52 -8.61 -10.13 -8.58
CA GLY A 52 -9.01 -11.25 -9.43
C GLY A 52 -7.77 -11.89 -10.07
N THR A 53 -7.71 -11.91 -11.40
CA THR A 53 -6.54 -12.39 -12.15
C THR A 53 -5.50 -11.31 -12.45
N ASP A 54 -5.82 -10.04 -12.16
CA ASP A 54 -4.92 -8.93 -12.42
C ASP A 54 -3.92 -8.78 -11.26
N GLU A 55 -2.66 -8.48 -11.60
CA GLU A 55 -1.60 -8.16 -10.63
C GLU A 55 -0.93 -6.84 -11.00
N PHE A 56 -0.75 -5.97 -10.02
CA PHE A 56 -0.16 -4.64 -10.17
C PHE A 56 1.04 -4.48 -9.25
N ASN A 57 2.19 -4.09 -9.80
CA ASN A 57 3.39 -3.86 -9.00
C ASN A 57 3.29 -2.56 -8.21
N VAL A 58 3.53 -2.64 -6.91
CA VAL A 58 3.74 -1.49 -6.02
C VAL A 58 5.22 -1.17 -6.02
N VAL A 59 5.58 -0.10 -6.72
CA VAL A 59 6.96 0.36 -6.90
C VAL A 59 7.31 1.59 -6.03
N SER A 60 6.30 2.27 -5.49
CA SER A 60 6.45 3.46 -4.68
C SER A 60 5.26 3.63 -3.75
N VAL A 61 5.51 4.08 -2.52
CA VAL A 61 4.49 4.32 -1.49
C VAL A 61 4.78 5.66 -0.82
N VAL A 62 3.80 6.55 -0.86
CA VAL A 62 3.87 7.93 -0.35
C VAL A 62 2.66 8.22 0.56
N LYS A 63 2.83 9.13 1.52
CA LYS A 63 1.78 9.54 2.46
C LYS A 63 0.93 10.69 1.92
#